data_AF-M0E256-F1
#
_entry.id   AF-M0E256-F1
#
_cell.length_a   1.000
_cell.length_b   1.000
_cell.length_c   1.000
_cell.angle_alpha   90.00
_cell.angle_beta   90.00
_cell.angle_gamma   90.00
#
_symmetry.space_group_name_H-M   'P 1'
#
loop_
_entity.id
_entity.type
_entity.pdbx_description
1 polymer ?
#
loop_
_entity_poly.entity_id
_entity_poly.type
_entity_poly.pdbx_seq_one_letter_code
_entity_poly.pdbx_strand_id
1 'polypeptide(L)'
;MSGARFETKPGSDSGSGYERWRSYELRPSTEVEGKEDVYVAHHRLLAVVECYAASTPLWAILADLDGKDVHHENGVKWDNRPENIEPVDHGEHAALHATTAGETPTPDAGRVEEVPADD
;
A
#
# COMPACT_ATOMS: atom_id res chain seq x y z
N MET A 1 21.18 13.62 2.94
CA MET A 1 20.87 12.68 1.82
C MET A 1 19.71 13.28 1.05
N SER A 2 19.88 13.56 -0.25
CA SER A 2 18.94 14.37 -1.06
C SER A 2 18.18 13.55 -2.13
N GLY A 3 18.22 12.22 -2.06
CA GLY A 3 17.59 11.35 -3.05
C GLY A 3 16.34 10.65 -2.52
N ALA A 4 15.48 10.19 -3.43
CA ALA A 4 14.39 9.29 -3.10
C ALA A 4 14.94 8.01 -2.45
N ARG A 5 14.21 7.49 -1.46
CA ARG A 5 14.54 6.25 -0.75
C ARG A 5 13.41 5.26 -0.87
N PHE A 6 13.77 4.00 -1.08
CA PHE A 6 12.85 2.88 -1.01
C PHE A 6 12.75 2.40 0.44
N GLU A 7 11.54 2.26 0.95
CA GLU A 7 11.28 1.77 2.31
C GLU A 7 9.96 1.01 2.41
N THR A 8 9.84 0.13 3.40
CA THR A 8 8.55 -0.42 3.85
C THR A 8 7.98 0.49 4.92
N LYS A 9 6.70 0.90 4.80
CA LYS A 9 6.04 1.72 5.83
C LYS A 9 5.97 0.93 7.15
N PRO A 10 6.60 1.43 8.24
CA PRO A 10 6.55 0.75 9.54
C PRO A 10 5.18 0.91 10.21
N GLY A 11 4.94 0.15 11.28
CA GLY A 11 3.77 0.27 12.16
C GLY A 11 2.77 -0.87 12.05
N SER A 12 1.57 -0.65 12.57
CA SER A 12 0.45 -1.61 12.60
C SER A 12 -0.86 -1.01 12.07
N ASP A 13 -0.79 0.12 11.37
CA ASP A 13 -1.98 0.76 10.78
C ASP A 13 -2.35 0.11 9.43
N SER A 14 -3.47 0.51 8.85
CA SER A 14 -3.95 -0.03 7.57
C SER A 14 -2.97 0.18 6.41
N GLY A 15 -2.07 1.16 6.48
CA GLY A 15 -1.02 1.38 5.50
C GLY A 15 0.33 0.73 5.83
N SER A 16 0.53 0.21 7.05
CA SER A 16 1.79 -0.43 7.42
C SER A 16 2.02 -1.71 6.62
N GLY A 17 3.28 -1.98 6.27
CA GLY A 17 3.69 -3.13 5.45
C GLY A 17 3.80 -2.87 3.95
N TYR A 18 3.28 -1.74 3.44
CA TYR A 18 3.47 -1.37 2.04
C TYR A 18 4.88 -0.84 1.76
N GLU A 19 5.47 -1.29 0.66
CA GLU A 19 6.67 -0.69 0.08
C GLU A 19 6.35 0.65 -0.60
N ARG A 20 7.25 1.64 -0.48
CA ARG A 20 7.09 2.98 -1.06
C ARG A 20 8.42 3.62 -1.40
N TRP A 21 8.39 4.48 -2.41
CA TRP A 21 9.44 5.46 -2.68
C TRP A 21 9.09 6.76 -1.99
N ARG A 22 10.00 7.30 -1.18
CA ARG A 22 9.81 8.54 -0.42
C ARG A 22 10.90 9.55 -0.76
N SER A 23 10.52 10.80 -1.00
CA SER A 23 11.41 11.89 -1.40
C SER A 23 11.03 13.18 -0.67
N TYR A 24 11.88 14.20 -0.78
CA TYR A 24 11.57 15.56 -0.35
C TYR A 24 11.55 16.46 -1.58
N GLU A 25 10.37 16.88 -2.01
CA GLU A 25 10.19 17.65 -3.24
C GLU A 25 10.02 19.14 -2.96
N LEU A 26 10.59 19.98 -3.81
CA LEU A 26 10.42 21.43 -3.74
C LEU A 26 9.01 21.80 -4.19
N ARG A 27 8.22 22.40 -3.30
CA ARG A 27 6.90 22.96 -3.63
C ARG A 27 6.94 24.48 -3.51
N PRO A 28 7.10 25.23 -4.62
CA PRO A 28 7.18 26.69 -4.59
C PRO A 28 5.91 27.39 -4.06
N SER A 29 4.77 26.68 -4.04
CA SER A 29 3.46 27.24 -3.68
C SER A 29 3.04 27.04 -2.22
N THR A 30 3.94 26.61 -1.34
CA THR A 30 3.69 26.49 0.11
C THR A 30 4.46 27.55 0.89
N GLU A 31 3.82 28.19 1.88
CA GLU A 31 4.36 29.32 2.66
C GLU A 31 5.52 28.96 3.61
N VAL A 32 5.79 27.67 3.82
CA VAL A 32 6.89 27.19 4.68
C VAL A 32 8.09 26.83 3.79
N GLU A 33 9.31 26.97 4.32
CA GLU A 33 10.61 26.79 3.66
C GLU A 33 10.75 25.44 2.89
N GLY A 34 10.13 25.38 1.71
CA GLY A 34 10.68 24.83 0.48
C GLY A 34 10.79 23.32 0.30
N LYS A 35 10.29 22.43 1.17
CA LYS A 35 10.31 20.97 0.90
C LYS A 35 9.11 20.24 1.50
N GLU A 36 8.39 19.48 0.68
CA GLU A 36 7.32 18.58 1.11
C GLU A 36 7.83 17.14 1.13
N ASP A 37 7.56 16.44 2.23
CA ASP A 37 7.78 15.00 2.31
C ASP A 37 6.70 14.28 1.50
N VAL A 38 7.10 13.70 0.37
CA VAL A 38 6.18 13.02 -0.54
C VAL A 38 6.55 11.56 -0.67
N TYR A 39 5.57 10.74 -1.02
CA TYR A 39 5.81 9.34 -1.32
C TYR A 39 4.87 8.84 -2.40
N VAL A 40 5.26 7.74 -3.03
CA VAL A 40 4.41 6.94 -3.90
C VAL A 40 4.53 5.48 -3.49
N ALA A 41 3.41 4.77 -3.38
CA ALA A 41 3.40 3.36 -3.07
C ALA A 41 3.97 2.55 -4.25
N HIS A 42 4.80 1.55 -3.95
CA HIS A 42 5.49 0.75 -4.97
C HIS A 42 4.50 0.02 -5.89
N HIS A 43 3.48 -0.62 -5.32
CA HIS A 43 2.44 -1.32 -6.07
C HIS A 43 1.68 -0.39 -7.04
N ARG A 44 1.53 0.91 -6.71
CA ARG A 44 0.88 1.88 -7.62
C ARG A 44 1.76 2.19 -8.83
N LEU A 45 3.08 2.24 -8.64
CA LEU A 45 4.01 2.38 -9.77
C LEU A 45 4.01 1.11 -10.64
N LEU A 46 3.98 -0.07 -10.02
CA LEU A 46 3.96 -1.35 -10.73
C LEU A 46 2.68 -1.53 -11.54
N ALA A 47 1.52 -1.15 -10.98
CA ALA A 47 0.25 -1.25 -11.70
C ALA A 47 0.26 -0.53 -13.06
N VAL A 48 0.95 0.62 -13.17
CA VAL A 48 1.10 1.35 -14.44
C VAL A 48 1.80 0.52 -15.52
N VAL A 49 2.75 -0.34 -15.13
CA VAL A 49 3.59 -1.12 -16.06
C VAL A 49 3.03 -2.52 -16.29
N GLU A 50 2.49 -3.15 -15.25
CA GLU A 50 2.12 -4.57 -15.25
C GLU A 50 0.64 -4.81 -15.57
N CYS A 51 -0.24 -3.86 -15.25
CA CYS A 51 -1.70 -4.04 -15.42
C CYS A 51 -2.24 -3.45 -16.73
N TYR A 52 -1.39 -2.77 -17.51
CA TYR A 52 -1.77 -2.14 -18.76
C TYR A 52 -0.86 -2.60 -19.90
N ALA A 53 -1.40 -2.72 -21.10
CA ALA A 53 -0.60 -3.02 -22.28
C ALA A 53 0.46 -1.92 -22.50
N ALA A 54 1.66 -2.31 -22.93
CA ALA A 54 2.76 -1.38 -23.21
C ALA A 54 2.42 -0.32 -24.29
N SER A 55 1.41 -0.57 -25.12
CA SER A 55 0.88 0.37 -26.12
C SER A 55 -0.10 1.39 -25.55
N THR A 56 -0.59 1.21 -24.32
CA THR A 56 -1.55 2.11 -23.69
C THR A 56 -0.85 3.42 -23.34
N PRO A 57 -1.35 4.59 -23.80
CA PRO A 57 -0.70 5.85 -23.50
C PRO A 57 -0.89 6.22 -22.02
N LEU A 58 0.12 6.87 -21.45
CA LEU A 58 0.13 7.20 -20.01
C LEU A 58 -1.11 7.97 -19.55
N TRP A 59 -1.62 8.92 -20.35
CA TRP A 59 -2.81 9.69 -19.99
C TRP A 59 -4.07 8.81 -19.83
N ALA A 60 -4.19 7.73 -20.62
CA ALA A 60 -5.32 6.81 -20.53
C ALA A 60 -5.20 5.91 -19.29
N ILE A 61 -3.97 5.47 -18.97
CA ILE A 61 -3.67 4.74 -17.72
C ILE A 61 -4.02 5.61 -16.52
N LEU A 62 -3.57 6.87 -16.49
CA LEU A 62 -3.83 7.78 -15.39
C LEU A 62 -5.32 8.12 -15.25
N ALA A 63 -6.06 8.24 -16.36
CA ALA A 63 -7.50 8.44 -16.34
C ALA A 63 -8.27 7.21 -15.82
N ASP A 64 -7.80 6.00 -16.14
CA ASP A 64 -8.41 4.76 -15.63
C ASP A 64 -8.09 4.51 -14.15
N LEU A 65 -6.88 4.86 -13.71
CA LEU A 65 -6.48 4.76 -12.30
C LEU A 65 -7.13 5.83 -11.40
N ASP A 66 -7.77 6.84 -11.98
CA ASP A 66 -8.50 7.85 -11.21
C ASP A 66 -9.73 7.22 -10.54
N GLY A 67 -9.78 7.27 -9.21
CA GLY A 67 -10.81 6.59 -8.42
C GLY A 67 -10.59 5.09 -8.17
N LYS A 68 -9.45 4.52 -8.61
CA LYS A 68 -9.08 3.12 -8.35
C LYS A 68 -7.98 2.98 -7.29
N ASP A 69 -8.10 1.89 -6.54
CA ASP A 69 -7.05 1.36 -5.66
C ASP A 69 -6.33 0.20 -6.35
N VAL A 70 -5.10 -0.08 -5.94
CA VAL A 70 -4.40 -1.30 -6.39
C VAL A 70 -4.52 -2.31 -5.27
N HIS A 71 -5.22 -3.40 -5.56
CA HIS A 71 -5.50 -4.49 -4.63
C HIS A 71 -4.41 -5.56 -4.69
N HIS A 72 -4.11 -6.17 -3.55
CA HIS A 72 -3.27 -7.36 -3.45
C HIS A 72 -4.18 -8.56 -3.17
N GLU A 73 -4.31 -9.49 -4.12
CA GLU A 73 -5.27 -10.61 -4.03
C GLU A 73 -5.03 -11.46 -2.76
N ASN A 74 -3.76 -11.75 -2.45
CA ASN A 74 -3.40 -12.55 -1.28
C ASN A 74 -3.37 -11.76 0.05
N GLY A 75 -3.66 -10.45 0.03
CA GLY A 75 -3.61 -9.57 1.20
C GLY A 75 -2.20 -9.24 1.72
N VAL A 76 -1.14 -9.76 1.10
CA VAL A 76 0.25 -9.53 1.50
C VAL A 76 0.78 -8.26 0.83
N LYS A 77 0.80 -7.17 1.60
CA LYS A 77 1.11 -5.79 1.13
C LYS A 77 2.49 -5.57 0.49
N TRP A 78 3.44 -6.47 0.74
CA TRP A 78 4.79 -6.42 0.16
C TRP A 78 4.94 -7.34 -1.06
N ASP A 79 3.95 -8.19 -1.36
CA ASP A 79 4.01 -9.12 -2.48
C ASP A 79 3.59 -8.43 -3.78
N ASN A 80 4.59 -7.87 -4.46
CA ASN A 80 4.43 -7.02 -5.62
C ASN A 80 4.55 -7.75 -6.96
N ARG A 81 4.33 -9.07 -6.98
CA ARG A 81 4.31 -9.84 -8.23
C ARG A 81 3.16 -9.38 -9.14
N PRO A 82 3.36 -9.28 -10.47
CA PRO A 82 2.34 -8.81 -11.41
C PRO A 82 1.01 -9.55 -11.28
N GLU A 83 1.06 -10.87 -11.08
CA GLU A 83 -0.13 -11.71 -10.92
C GLU A 83 -0.91 -11.49 -9.62
N ASN A 84 -0.34 -10.79 -8.64
CA ASN A 84 -0.96 -10.57 -7.33
C ASN A 84 -1.53 -9.15 -7.17
N ILE A 85 -1.38 -8.28 -8.18
CA ILE A 85 -1.85 -6.90 -8.12
C ILE A 85 -2.86 -6.58 -9.23
N GLU A 86 -3.91 -5.84 -8.88
CA GLU A 86 -4.91 -5.40 -9.84
C GLU A 86 -5.51 -4.02 -9.47
N PRO A 87 -5.78 -3.13 -10.45
CA PRO A 87 -6.56 -1.94 -10.21
C PRO A 87 -8.04 -2.30 -10.03
N VAL A 88 -8.62 -1.90 -8.91
CA VAL A 88 -10.03 -2.11 -8.54
C VAL A 88 -10.68 -0.78 -8.19
N ASP A 89 -11.98 -0.66 -8.42
CA ASP A 89 -12.71 0.55 -8.03
C ASP A 89 -12.69 0.72 -6.51
N HIS A 90 -12.51 1.94 -6.02
CA HIS A 90 -12.37 2.21 -4.57
C HIS A 90 -13.53 1.65 -3.74
N GLY A 91 -14.76 1.67 -4.27
CA GLY A 91 -15.94 1.11 -3.61
C GLY A 91 -15.90 -0.42 -3.50
N GLU A 92 -15.37 -1.10 -4.52
CA GLU A 92 -15.16 -2.56 -4.51
C GLU A 92 -14.02 -2.95 -3.56
N HIS A 93 -12.93 -2.19 -3.59
CA HIS A 93 -11.80 -2.39 -2.69
C HIS A 93 -12.22 -2.32 -1.20
N ALA A 94 -13.04 -1.34 -0.85
CA ALA A 94 -13.59 -1.22 0.51
C ALA A 94 -14.45 -2.44 0.90
N ALA A 95 -15.24 -2.98 -0.04
CA ALA A 95 -16.08 -4.15 0.19
C ALA A 95 -15.27 -5.45 0.36
N LEU A 96 -14.19 -5.61 -0.40
CA LEU A 96 -13.26 -6.74 -0.28
C LEU A 96 -12.61 -6.77 1.10
N HIS A 97 -12.09 -5.63 1.59
CA HIS A 97 -11.51 -5.56 2.95
C HIS A 97 -12.55 -5.79 4.06
N ALA A 98 -13.79 -5.36 3.86
CA ALA A 98 -14.87 -5.64 4.82
C ALA A 98 -15.20 -7.14 4.89
N THR A 99 -15.03 -7.88 3.79
CA THR A 99 -15.31 -9.32 3.70
C THR A 99 -14.17 -10.15 4.29
N THR A 100 -12.91 -9.85 3.94
CA THR A 100 -11.73 -10.56 4.45
C THR A 100 -11.54 -10.42 5.97
N ALA A 101 -11.96 -9.28 6.54
CA ALA A 101 -11.99 -9.08 7.99
C ALA A 101 -12.99 -10.01 8.70
N GLY A 102 -14.01 -10.51 8.00
CA GLY A 102 -14.96 -11.50 8.53
C GLY A 102 -14.46 -12.95 8.43
N GLU A 103 -13.56 -13.24 7.49
CA GLU A 103 -13.06 -14.59 7.23
C GLU A 103 -11.74 -14.92 7.95
N THR A 104 -10.99 -13.91 8.41
CA THR A 104 -9.84 -14.12 9.29
C THR A 104 -10.34 -14.11 10.74
N PRO A 105 -10.44 -15.26 11.45
CA PRO A 105 -10.79 -15.23 12.86
C PRO A 105 -9.70 -14.44 13.57
N THR A 106 -10.08 -13.45 14.36
CA THR A 106 -9.19 -12.91 15.39
C THR A 106 -8.71 -14.12 16.19
N PRO A 107 -7.39 -14.41 16.24
CA PRO A 107 -6.91 -15.49 17.09
C PRO A 107 -7.41 -15.18 18.51
N ASP A 108 -8.07 -16.14 19.14
CA ASP A 108 -8.31 -16.06 20.58
C ASP A 108 -6.96 -15.77 21.21
N ALA A 109 -6.85 -14.65 21.93
CA ALA A 109 -5.66 -14.32 22.67
C ALA A 109 -5.58 -15.36 23.77
N GLY A 110 -4.99 -16.52 23.42
CA GLY A 110 -5.03 -17.74 24.19
C GLY A 110 -4.81 -17.42 25.66
N ARG A 111 -5.68 -17.98 26.50
CA ARG A 111 -5.63 -17.82 27.95
C ARG A 111 -4.17 -17.86 28.40
N VAL A 112 -3.74 -16.76 29.02
CA VAL A 112 -2.41 -16.68 29.62
C VAL A 112 -2.41 -17.69 30.76
N GLU A 113 -1.89 -18.90 30.52
CA GLU A 113 -1.59 -19.82 31.61
C GLU A 113 -0.35 -19.26 32.32
N GLU A 114 -0.54 -18.80 33.55
CA GLU A 114 0.56 -18.41 34.41
C GLU A 114 1.47 -19.62 34.62
N VAL A 115 2.71 -19.49 34.15
CA VAL A 115 3.78 -20.44 34.46
C VAL A 115 4.14 -20.23 35.94
N PRO A 116 3.98 -21.23 36.82
CA PRO A 116 4.36 -21.08 38.21
C PRO A 116 5.87 -20.87 38.30
N ALA A 117 6.29 -19.95 39.18
CA ALA A 117 7.69 -19.79 39.52
C ALA A 117 8.14 -21.04 40.30
N ASP A 118 9.20 -21.69 39.82
CA ASP A 118 9.86 -22.76 40.56
C ASP A 118 10.52 -22.16 41.83
N ASP A 119 10.26 -22.79 42.98
CA ASP A 119 10.81 -22.47 44.31
C ASP A 119 12.34 -22.67 44.42
#